data_AF-A0A6I1QZT3-F1
#
_entry.id   AF-A0A6I1QZT3-F1
#
_cell.length_a   1.000
_cell.length_b   1.000
_cell.length_c   1.000
_cell.angle_alpha   90.00
_cell.angle_beta   90.00
_cell.angle_gamma   90.00
#
_symmetry.space_group_name_H-M   'P 1'
#
loop_
_entity.id
_entity.type
_entity.pdbx_description
1 polymer ?
#
loop_
_entity_poly.entity_id
_entity_poly.type
_entity_poly.pdbx_seq_one_letter_code
_entity_poly.pdbx_strand_id
1 'polypeptide(L)' 'MDFYHLFGHLSGLLFIKPDMEPTSLYHTVALVHFLDAVLCSVIATHSGRRRVAWTIGGLIFGIWALGMLFLLPGKKPADI' A
#
# COMPACT_ATOMS: atom_id res chain seq x y z
N MET A 1 11.06 -20.02 -2.56
CA MET A 1 9.84 -19.32 -3.02
C MET A 1 10.29 -18.04 -3.67
N ASP A 2 9.98 -17.86 -4.96
CA ASP A 2 10.44 -16.73 -5.76
C ASP A 2 9.88 -15.41 -5.22
N PHE A 3 10.76 -14.53 -4.76
CA PHE A 3 10.43 -13.17 -4.31
C PHE A 3 9.62 -12.40 -5.36
N TYR A 4 9.79 -12.75 -6.65
CA TYR A 4 9.03 -12.25 -7.78
C TYR A 4 7.52 -12.49 -7.67
N HIS A 5 7.11 -13.71 -7.30
CA HIS A 5 5.70 -14.03 -7.09
C HIS A 5 5.14 -13.30 -5.87
N LEU A 6 5.96 -13.13 -4.83
CA LEU A 6 5.53 -12.47 -3.60
C LEU A 6 5.24 -10.98 -3.85
N PHE A 7 6.17 -10.25 -4.47
CA PHE A 7 6.01 -8.83 -4.78
C PHE A 7 4.93 -8.56 -5.84
N GLY A 8 4.85 -9.42 -6.86
CA GLY A 8 3.78 -9.32 -7.88
C GLY A 8 2.38 -9.59 -7.32
N HIS A 9 2.26 -10.48 -6.33
CA HIS A 9 1.00 -10.73 -5.63
C HIS A 9 0.67 -9.63 -4.61
N LEU A 10 1.68 -9.10 -3.89
CA LEU A 10 1.52 -8.01 -2.93
C LEU A 10 1.08 -6.70 -3.58
N SER A 11 1.56 -6.39 -4.79
CA SER A 11 1.17 -5.17 -5.51
C SER A 11 -0.06 -5.32 -6.41
N GLY A 12 -0.54 -6.56 -6.65
CA GLY A 12 -1.62 -6.85 -7.60
C GLY A 12 -1.25 -6.73 -9.09
N LEU A 13 -0.01 -6.36 -9.44
CA LEU A 13 0.40 -6.20 -10.84
C LEU A 13 0.40 -7.51 -11.62
N LEU A 14 0.63 -8.64 -10.94
CA LEU A 14 0.67 -9.96 -11.58
C LEU A 14 -0.70 -10.39 -12.13
N PHE A 15 -1.79 -9.80 -11.62
CA PHE A 15 -3.14 -9.96 -12.17
C PHE A 15 -3.39 -9.16 -13.44
N ILE A 16 -2.64 -8.07 -13.66
CA ILE A 16 -2.84 -7.17 -14.80
C ILE A 16 -2.00 -7.61 -16.01
N LYS A 17 -0.75 -8.02 -15.80
CA LYS A 17 0.11 -8.47 -16.90
C LYS A 17 1.23 -9.41 -16.43
N PRO A 18 1.10 -10.73 -16.65
CA PRO A 18 2.10 -11.71 -16.19
C PRO A 18 3.37 -11.75 -17.07
N ASP A 19 3.31 -11.33 -18.33
CA ASP A 19 4.45 -11.27 -19.27
C ASP A 19 5.05 -9.86 -19.37
N MET A 20 5.69 -9.38 -18.31
CA MET A 20 6.40 -8.09 -18.31
C MET A 20 7.91 -8.26 -18.06
N GLU A 21 8.69 -7.46 -18.78
CA GLU A 21 10.14 -7.36 -18.59
C GLU A 21 10.45 -6.98 -17.11
N PRO A 22 11.30 -7.75 -16.40
CA PRO A 22 11.43 -7.66 -14.94
C PRO A 22 11.84 -6.27 -14.45
N THR A 23 12.66 -5.56 -15.21
CA THR A 23 13.09 -4.17 -14.97
C THR A 23 11.91 -3.19 -14.91
N SER A 24 10.98 -3.27 -15.86
CA SER A 24 9.79 -2.41 -15.91
C SER A 24 8.79 -2.72 -14.79
N LEU A 25 8.70 -3.99 -14.41
CA LEU A 25 7.87 -4.47 -13.32
C LEU A 25 8.33 -3.91 -11.96
N TYR A 26 9.64 -3.95 -11.68
CA TYR A 26 10.20 -3.37 -10.46
C TYR A 26 9.90 -1.87 -10.32
N HIS A 27 10.04 -1.11 -11.40
CA HIS A 27 9.78 0.33 -11.39
C HIS A 27 8.30 0.61 -11.11
N THR A 28 7.40 -0.16 -11.71
CA THR A 28 5.97 0.01 -11.53
C THR A 28 5.53 -0.39 -10.12
N VAL A 29 6.03 -1.53 -9.60
CA VAL A 29 5.75 -1.98 -8.23
C VAL A 29 6.27 -0.96 -7.22
N ALA A 30 7.48 -0.42 -7.41
CA ALA A 30 8.04 0.62 -6.54
C ALA A 30 7.20 1.91 -6.58
N LEU A 31 6.75 2.33 -7.77
CA LEU A 31 5.89 3.50 -7.93
C LEU A 31 4.54 3.30 -7.23
N VAL A 32 3.92 2.14 -7.40
CA VAL A 32 2.63 1.79 -6.78
C VAL A 32 2.75 1.79 -5.26
N HIS A 33 3.75 1.12 -4.69
CA HIS A 33 3.96 1.12 -3.23
C HIS A 33 4.29 2.51 -2.68
N PHE A 34 4.99 3.34 -3.46
CA PHE A 34 5.25 4.73 -3.09
C PHE A 34 3.94 5.54 -3.03
N LEU A 35 3.08 5.40 -4.04
CA LEU A 35 1.76 6.06 -4.04
C LEU A 35 0.86 5.54 -2.91
N ASP A 36 0.85 4.23 -2.65
CA ASP A 36 0.11 3.63 -1.54
C ASP A 36 0.59 4.14 -0.19
N ALA A 37 1.90 4.33 -0.01
CA ALA A 37 2.48 4.92 1.20
C ALA A 37 2.04 6.39 1.40
N VAL A 38 1.99 7.18 0.32
CA VAL A 38 1.52 8.57 0.35
C VAL A 38 0.03 8.63 0.69
N LEU A 39 -0.81 7.83 0.03
CA LEU A 39 -2.25 7.76 0.30
C LEU A 39 -2.52 7.30 1.74
N CYS A 40 -1.82 6.25 2.20
CA CYS A 40 -1.92 5.78 3.57
C CYS A 40 -1.53 6.86 4.58
N SER A 41 -0.46 7.62 4.30
CA SER A 41 -0.01 8.75 5.13
C SER A 41 -1.10 9.82 5.26
N VAL A 42 -1.71 10.22 4.14
CA VAL A 42 -2.73 11.29 4.11
C VAL A 42 -3.98 10.84 4.85
N ILE A 43 -4.52 9.67 4.51
CA ILE A 43 -5.76 9.14 5.11
C ILE A 43 -5.56 8.87 6.61
N ALA A 44 -4.40 8.35 7.03
CA ALA A 44 -4.13 8.12 8.44
C ALA A 44 -4.06 9.44 9.24
N THR A 45 -3.48 10.48 8.65
CA THR A 45 -3.42 11.82 9.26
C THR A 45 -4.82 12.41 9.44
N HIS A 46 -5.68 12.30 8.43
CA HIS A 46 -7.08 12.74 8.52
C HIS A 46 -7.93 11.90 9.47
N SER A 47 -7.59 10.62 9.67
CA SER A 47 -8.35 9.68 10.51
C SER A 47 -7.91 9.65 11.98
N GLY A 48 -7.02 10.56 12.42
CA GLY A 48 -6.48 10.57 13.78
C GLY A 48 -5.61 9.34 14.11
N ARG A 49 -5.11 8.63 13.09
CA ARG A 49 -4.26 7.44 13.24
C ARG A 49 -2.77 7.82 13.12
N ARG A 50 -1.90 6.94 13.63
CA ARG A 50 -0.43 7.11 13.53
C ARG A 50 0.02 7.09 12.06
N ARG A 51 0.30 8.27 11.51
CA ARG A 51 0.82 8.49 10.15
C ARG A 51 1.93 7.50 9.80
N VAL A 52 3.00 7.49 10.60
CA VAL A 52 4.21 6.69 10.33
C VAL A 52 3.93 5.20 10.21
N ALA A 53 3.07 4.65 11.07
CA ALA A 53 2.71 3.22 11.04
C ALA A 53 1.98 2.85 9.74
N TRP A 54 1.06 3.70 9.29
CA TRP A 54 0.31 3.48 8.06
C TRP A 54 1.13 3.78 6.80
N THR A 55 2.05 4.74 6.83
CA THR A 55 2.99 5.00 5.73
C THR A 55 3.93 3.82 5.50
N ILE A 56 4.51 3.27 6.57
CA ILE A 56 5.37 2.08 6.48
C ILE A 56 4.54 0.87 6.05
N GLY A 57 3.31 0.74 6.55
CA GLY A 57 2.36 -0.28 6.11
C GLY A 57 2.09 -0.20 4.59
N GLY A 58 1.80 0.98 4.05
CA GLY A 58 1.60 1.19 2.61
C GLY A 58 2.85 0.91 1.77
N LEU A 59 4.04 1.20 2.29
CA LEU A 59 5.29 0.94 1.58
C LEU A 59 5.61 -0.56 1.47
N ILE A 60 5.22 -1.37 2.46
CA ILE A 60 5.55 -2.79 2.54
C ILE A 60 4.43 -3.68 1.99
N PHE A 61 3.18 -3.34 2.31
CA PHE A 61 1.99 -4.13 1.95
C PHE A 61 1.20 -3.53 0.77
N GLY A 62 1.55 -2.33 0.30
CA GLY A 62 0.95 -1.68 -0.86
C GLY A 62 -0.57 -1.51 -0.70
N ILE A 63 -1.28 -1.96 -1.73
CA ILE A 63 -2.73 -1.86 -1.86
C ILE A 63 -3.51 -2.55 -0.73
N TRP A 64 -2.92 -3.55 -0.07
CA TRP A 64 -3.55 -4.23 1.07
C TRP A 64 -3.62 -3.34 2.31
N ALA A 65 -2.57 -2.56 2.57
CA ALA A 65 -2.58 -1.59 3.66
C ALA A 65 -3.56 -0.46 3.38
N LEU A 66 -3.62 0.01 2.12
CA LEU A 66 -4.60 1.02 1.72
C LEU A 66 -6.03 0.50 1.88
N GLY A 67 -6.30 -0.73 1.43
CA GLY A 67 -7.60 -1.39 1.60
C GLY A 67 -8.01 -1.53 3.07
N MET A 68 -7.10 -1.99 3.94
CA MET A 68 -7.36 -2.04 5.39
C MET A 68 -7.65 -0.66 5.97
N LEU A 69 -6.93 0.37 5.52
CA LEU A 69 -7.12 1.73 6.01
C LEU A 69 -8.51 2.28 5.65
N PHE A 70 -9.00 1.96 4.44
CA PHE A 70 -10.35 2.28 3.97
C PHE A 70 -11.45 1.49 4.68
N LEU A 71 -11.22 0.20 4.96
CA LEU A 71 -12.19 -0.65 5.66
C LEU A 71 -12.28 -0.31 7.15
N LEU A 72 -11.22 0.25 7.74
CA LEU A 72 -11.21 0.68 9.12
C LEU A 72 -12.08 1.93 9.31
N PRO A 73 -13.10 1.88 10.19
CA PRO A 73 -13.90 3.05 10.54
C PRO A 73 -13.01 4.21 11.00
N GLY A 74 -13.32 5.43 10.58
CA GLY A 74 -12.65 6.62 11.08
C GLY A 74 -12.73 6.66 12.60
N LYS A 75 -11.59 6.78 13.30
CA LYS A 75 -11.63 7.12 14.73
C LYS A 75 -12.05 8.58 14.77
N LYS A 76 -13.32 8.85 15.11
CA LYS A 76 -13.71 10.19 15.55
C LYS A 76 -12.75 10.59 16.67
N PRO A 77 -12.23 11.84 16.69
CA PRO A 77 -11.55 12.33 17.87
C PRO A 77 -12.48 12.07 19.05
N ALA A 78 -11.96 11.44 20.10
CA ALA A 78 -12.73 11.24 21.31
C ALA A 78 -13.15 12.63 21.79
N ASP A 79 -14.46 12.91 21.75
CA ASP A 79 -15.06 14.04 22.44
C ASP A 79 -14.73 13.87 23.93
N ILE A 80 -13.74 14.62 24.41
CA ILE A 80 -13.49 14.87 25.83
C ILE A 80 -13.73 16.35 26.07
#